data_AF-A0A355GCU0-F1
#
_entry.id   AF-A0A355GCU0-F1
#
_cell.length_a   1.000
_cell.length_b   1.000
_cell.length_c   1.000
_cell.angle_alpha   90.00
_cell.angle_beta   90.00
_cell.angle_gamma   90.00
#
_symmetry.space_group_name_H-M   'P 1'
#
loop_
_entity.id
_entity.type
_entity.pdbx_description
1 polymer ?
#
loop_
_entity_poly.entity_id
_entity_poly.type
_entity_poly.pdbx_seq_one_letter_code
_entity_poly.pdbx_strand_id
1 'polypeptide(L)'
;WIPNPQQTGVLEIEVTQEMVDTWLAVLDETGLVLQGKKLIPFWRGTPGTQGVNLRRVFTEPREIDPFLWFQGTAAAPYLEKGTITDFATPEMWGRINNTFGRRNFFTMAFWFN
;
A
#
# COMPACT_ATOMS: atom_id res chain seq x y z
N TRP A 1 1.38 6.85 -16.46
CA TRP A 1 2.11 8.05 -16.95
C TRP A 1 1.91 9.18 -15.94
N ILE A 2 2.98 9.81 -15.42
CA ILE A 2 2.87 10.94 -14.49
C ILE A 2 3.00 12.24 -15.34
N PRO A 3 1.94 13.04 -15.47
CA PRO A 3 2.00 14.35 -16.11
C PRO A 3 2.89 15.28 -15.30
N ASN A 4 3.51 16.17 -16.05
CA ASN A 4 4.40 17.19 -15.57
C ASN A 4 3.66 18.12 -14.58
N PRO A 5 4.26 18.50 -13.43
CA PRO A 5 3.68 19.46 -12.49
C PRO A 5 3.25 20.80 -13.10
N GLN A 6 3.81 21.18 -14.26
CA GLN A 6 3.43 22.40 -14.98
C GLN A 6 2.32 22.22 -16.01
N GLN A 7 1.77 21.01 -16.18
CA GLN A 7 0.70 20.74 -17.13
C GLN A 7 -0.66 20.73 -16.42
N THR A 8 -1.49 21.72 -16.72
CA THR A 8 -2.90 21.72 -16.37
C THR A 8 -3.60 20.62 -17.17
N GLY A 9 -3.88 19.48 -16.52
CA GLY A 9 -4.65 18.40 -17.13
C GLY A 9 -6.10 18.83 -17.41
N VAL A 10 -6.82 18.07 -18.25
CA VAL A 10 -8.21 18.32 -18.68
C VAL A 10 -9.22 18.46 -17.51
N LEU A 11 -8.81 18.08 -16.28
CA LEU A 11 -9.61 18.19 -15.06
C LEU A 11 -9.22 19.38 -14.15
N GLU A 12 -8.31 20.27 -14.59
CA GLU A 12 -7.80 21.43 -13.82
C GLU A 12 -7.24 21.09 -12.42
N ILE A 13 -6.87 19.83 -12.18
CA ILE A 13 -6.21 19.41 -10.94
C ILE A 13 -4.73 19.77 -11.07
N GLU A 14 -4.29 20.77 -10.30
CA GLU A 14 -2.88 21.15 -10.20
C GLU A 14 -2.08 20.01 -9.54
N VAL A 15 -1.15 19.42 -10.28
CA VAL A 15 -0.26 18.37 -9.77
C VAL A 15 0.98 19.06 -9.18
N THR A 16 1.12 19.03 -7.86
CA THR A 16 2.30 19.61 -7.19
C THR A 16 3.47 18.62 -7.18
N GLN A 17 4.69 19.12 -6.96
CA GLN A 17 5.85 18.24 -6.76
C GLN A 17 5.65 17.30 -5.55
N GLU A 18 5.03 17.79 -4.48
CA GLU A 18 4.70 16.98 -3.30
C GLU A 18 3.78 15.80 -3.67
N MET A 19 2.80 16.02 -4.55
CA MET A 19 1.93 14.96 -5.06
C MET A 19 2.70 13.88 -5.81
N VAL A 20 3.66 14.27 -6.65
CA VAL A 20 4.53 13.32 -7.36
C VAL A 20 5.41 12.55 -6.38
N ASP A 21 6.05 13.23 -5.43
CA ASP A 21 6.96 12.61 -4.47
C ASP A 21 6.23 11.63 -3.54
N THR A 22 5.02 11.99 -3.08
CA THR A 22 4.19 11.10 -2.26
C THR A 22 3.69 9.92 -3.08
N TRP A 23 3.36 10.11 -4.36
CA TRP A 23 2.98 9.00 -5.25
C TRP A 23 4.14 8.02 -5.47
N LEU A 24 5.34 8.52 -5.75
CA LEU A 24 6.54 7.68 -5.89
C LEU A 24 6.83 6.90 -4.61
N ALA A 25 6.70 7.52 -3.43
CA ALA A 25 6.87 6.82 -2.16
C ALA A 25 5.84 5.69 -1.96
N VAL A 26 4.59 5.89 -2.38
CA VAL A 26 3.56 4.83 -2.37
C VAL A 26 3.93 3.70 -3.33
N LEU A 27 4.41 4.02 -4.53
CA LEU A 27 4.82 3.01 -5.51
C LEU A 27 6.02 2.19 -5.03
N ASP A 28 7.03 2.83 -4.45
CA ASP A 28 8.20 2.16 -3.89
C ASP A 28 7.80 1.22 -2.76
N GLU A 29 6.97 1.71 -1.83
CA GLU A 29 6.49 0.90 -0.70
C GLU A 29 5.63 -0.29 -1.18
N THR A 30 4.75 -0.07 -2.17
CA THR A 30 3.97 -1.12 -2.83
C THR A 30 4.89 -2.17 -3.46
N GLY A 31 5.95 -1.73 -4.14
CA GLY A 31 6.96 -2.60 -4.73
C GLY A 31 7.64 -3.48 -3.69
N LEU A 32 8.02 -2.93 -2.54
CA LEU A 32 8.63 -3.69 -1.44
C LEU A 32 7.68 -4.75 -0.85
N VAL A 33 6.39 -4.41 -0.72
CA VAL A 33 5.37 -5.35 -0.24
C VAL A 33 5.13 -6.48 -1.25
N LEU A 34 4.98 -6.16 -2.54
CA LEU A 34 4.76 -7.16 -3.59
C LEU A 34 5.97 -8.08 -3.79
N GLN A 35 7.18 -7.58 -3.55
CA GLN A 35 8.42 -8.39 -3.54
C GLN A 35 8.57 -9.21 -2.25
N GLY A 36 7.70 -9.02 -1.25
CA GLY A 36 7.77 -9.69 0.05
C GLY A 36 8.94 -9.23 0.93
N LYS A 37 9.52 -8.05 0.65
CA LYS A 37 10.58 -7.43 1.46
C LYS A 37 10.02 -6.72 2.69
N LYS A 38 8.79 -6.21 2.58
CA LYS A 38 7.99 -5.69 3.69
C LYS A 38 6.68 -6.46 3.80
N LEU A 39 6.17 -6.59 5.02
CA LEU A 39 5.04 -7.44 5.35
C LEU A 39 3.81 -6.61 5.69
N ILE A 40 2.62 -7.10 5.32
CA ILE A 40 1.36 -6.52 5.76
C ILE A 40 1.15 -6.81 7.25
N PRO A 41 0.68 -5.85 8.08
CA PRO A 41 0.49 -6.09 9.51
C PRO A 41 -0.52 -7.21 9.76
N PHE A 42 -0.21 -8.09 10.71
CA PHE A 42 -1.13 -9.13 11.15
C PHE A 42 -1.81 -8.74 12.47
N TRP A 43 -3.13 -8.51 12.43
CA TRP A 43 -3.91 -7.96 13.55
C TRP A 43 -4.08 -8.93 14.73
N ARG A 44 -3.91 -10.24 14.53
CA ARG A 44 -3.93 -11.25 15.61
C ARG A 44 -2.55 -11.66 16.09
N GLY A 45 -1.49 -11.10 15.50
CA GLY A 45 -0.11 -11.37 15.91
C GLY A 45 0.36 -10.43 17.01
N THR A 46 1.50 -10.74 17.60
CA THR A 46 2.22 -9.77 18.43
C THR A 46 2.66 -8.58 17.55
N PRO A 47 2.26 -7.34 17.89
CA PRO A 47 2.54 -6.16 17.07
C PRO A 47 4.03 -6.03 16.73
N GLY A 48 4.34 -5.72 15.47
CA GLY A 48 5.71 -5.47 14.99
C GLY A 48 6.63 -6.69 14.89
N THR A 49 6.16 -7.90 15.22
CA THR A 49 7.01 -9.11 15.20
C THR A 49 6.78 -10.03 14.01
N GLN A 50 5.57 -9.99 13.45
CA GLN A 50 5.16 -10.84 12.34
C GLN A 50 4.15 -10.12 11.44
N GLY A 51 4.21 -10.41 10.15
CA GLY A 51 3.28 -9.91 9.16
C GLY A 51 3.03 -10.91 8.06
N VAL A 52 2.07 -10.60 7.18
CA VAL A 52 1.67 -11.42 6.05
C VAL A 52 2.55 -11.09 4.85
N ASN A 53 3.22 -12.09 4.28
CA ASN A 53 4.01 -11.95 3.06
C ASN A 53 3.10 -11.97 1.83
N LEU A 54 2.82 -10.80 1.25
CA LEU A 54 1.91 -10.67 0.11
C LEU A 54 2.44 -11.37 -1.15
N ARG A 55 3.76 -11.43 -1.36
CA ARG A 55 4.35 -12.19 -2.47
C ARG A 55 3.89 -13.65 -2.43
N ARG A 56 3.95 -14.28 -1.25
CA ARG A 56 3.59 -15.69 -1.09
C ARG A 56 2.10 -15.94 -1.25
N VAL A 57 1.25 -14.99 -0.89
CA VAL A 57 -0.19 -15.07 -1.19
C VAL A 57 -0.43 -15.23 -2.70
N PHE A 58 0.36 -14.55 -3.54
CA PHE A 58 0.25 -14.63 -4.99
C PHE A 58 1.02 -15.80 -5.62
N THR A 59 2.20 -16.16 -5.09
CA THR A 59 3.05 -17.20 -5.68
C THR A 59 2.79 -18.61 -5.15
N GLU A 60 2.14 -18.74 -3.99
CA GLU A 60 1.78 -20.01 -3.34
C GLU A 60 0.27 -20.05 -3.07
N PRO A 61 -0.58 -19.95 -4.11
CA PRO A 61 -2.02 -19.81 -3.92
C PRO A 61 -2.63 -21.03 -3.21
N ARG A 62 -3.51 -20.74 -2.27
CA ARG A 62 -4.38 -21.70 -1.58
C ARG A 62 -5.83 -21.30 -1.81
N GLU A 63 -6.76 -22.16 -1.41
CA GLU A 63 -8.18 -21.82 -1.43
C GLU A 63 -8.43 -20.50 -0.66
N ILE A 64 -9.09 -19.55 -1.32
CA ILE A 64 -9.40 -18.24 -0.76
C ILE A 64 -10.79 -18.31 -0.15
N ASP A 65 -10.84 -18.43 1.18
CA ASP A 65 -12.06 -18.27 1.97
C ASP A 65 -12.05 -16.89 2.68
N PRO A 66 -12.91 -15.95 2.26
CA PRO A 66 -12.96 -14.61 2.84
C PRO A 66 -13.22 -14.58 4.35
N PHE A 67 -14.01 -15.53 4.88
CA PHE A 67 -14.29 -15.61 6.31
C PHE A 67 -13.05 -16.04 7.09
N LEU A 68 -12.29 -17.02 6.58
CA LEU A 68 -11.03 -17.44 7.19
C LEU A 68 -9.93 -16.39 7.07
N TRP A 69 -9.93 -15.60 6.00
CA TRP A 69 -9.06 -14.43 5.86
C TRP A 69 -9.41 -13.34 6.88
N PHE A 70 -10.70 -13.01 7.03
CA PHE A 70 -11.15 -12.05 8.03
C PHE A 70 -10.86 -12.52 9.47
N GLN A 71 -11.06 -13.81 9.75
CA GLN A 71 -10.69 -14.41 11.03
C GLN A 71 -9.17 -14.48 11.24
N GLY A 72 -8.40 -14.55 10.15
CA GLY A 72 -6.94 -14.58 10.13
C GLY A 72 -6.30 -15.97 10.11
N THR A 73 -7.08 -17.05 10.09
CA THR A 73 -6.55 -18.43 10.00
C THR A 73 -5.96 -18.72 8.62
N ALA A 74 -6.58 -18.19 7.56
CA ALA A 74 -6.06 -18.31 6.20
C ALA A 74 -4.71 -17.58 5.99
N ALA A 75 -4.37 -16.61 6.84
CA ALA A 75 -3.10 -15.88 6.76
C ALA A 75 -1.92 -16.68 7.35
N ALA A 76 -2.18 -17.67 8.22
CA ALA A 76 -1.16 -18.41 8.96
C ALA A 76 0.00 -18.97 8.11
N PRO A 77 -0.24 -19.54 6.91
CA PRO A 77 0.85 -20.08 6.08
C PRO A 77 1.80 -19.03 5.50
N TYR A 78 1.37 -17.77 5.50
CA TYR A 78 2.07 -16.63 4.91
C TYR A 78 2.66 -15.70 5.97
N LEU A 79 2.57 -16.07 7.26
CA LEU A 79 3.16 -15.30 8.35
C LEU A 79 4.67 -15.45 8.37
N GLU A 80 5.36 -14.32 8.40
CA GLU A 80 6.81 -14.24 8.46
C GLU A 80 7.26 -13.18 9.46
N LYS A 81 8.49 -13.32 9.96
CA LYS A 81 9.15 -12.27 10.73
C LYS A 81 9.88 -11.35 9.76
N GLY A 82 9.72 -10.05 9.93
CA GLY A 82 10.34 -9.06 9.05
C GLY A 82 9.81 -7.66 9.28
N THR A 83 10.28 -6.73 8.45
CA THR A 83 9.87 -5.33 8.50
C THR A 83 8.41 -5.21 8.06
N ILE A 84 7.59 -4.56 8.88
CA ILE A 84 6.21 -4.22 8.53
C ILE A 84 6.20 -3.03 7.57
N THR A 85 5.26 -3.03 6.63
CA THR A 85 5.06 -1.93 5.69
C THR A 85 4.82 -0.59 6.38
N ASP A 86 5.37 0.47 5.79
CA ASP A 86 5.15 1.85 6.24
C ASP A 86 3.69 2.26 6.00
N PHE A 87 2.93 1.55 5.15
CA PHE A 87 1.47 1.71 5.08
C PHE A 87 0.76 1.41 6.41
N ALA A 88 1.44 0.81 7.39
CA ALA A 88 0.89 0.60 8.73
C ALA A 88 1.09 1.81 9.66
N THR A 89 1.87 2.81 9.25
CA THR A 89 2.31 3.89 10.14
C THR A 89 1.42 5.13 10.02
N PRO A 90 1.17 5.86 11.13
CA PRO A 90 0.45 7.13 11.08
C PRO A 90 1.11 8.17 10.18
N GLU A 91 2.44 8.15 10.05
CA GLU A 91 3.21 9.11 9.27
C GLU A 91 2.93 8.97 7.77
N MET A 92 2.94 7.74 7.24
CA MET A 92 2.65 7.49 5.82
C MET A 92 1.20 7.88 5.50
N TRP A 93 0.25 7.52 6.36
CA TRP A 93 -1.15 7.92 6.19
C TRP A 93 -1.34 9.43 6.32
N GLY A 94 -0.64 10.07 7.25
CA GLY A 94 -0.64 11.52 7.41
C GLY A 94 -0.15 12.21 6.14
N ARG A 95 0.98 11.74 5.58
CA ARG A 95 1.52 12.25 4.32
C ARG A 95 0.53 12.10 3.17
N ILE A 96 -0.01 10.90 2.94
CA ILE A 96 -1.00 10.65 1.87
C ILE A 96 -2.23 11.55 2.03
N ASN A 97 -2.78 11.65 3.24
CA ASN A 97 -3.95 12.48 3.51
C ASN A 97 -3.68 13.97 3.36
N ASN A 98 -2.51 14.45 3.78
CA ASN A 98 -2.14 15.87 3.64
C ASN A 98 -1.91 16.25 2.18
N THR A 99 -1.26 15.39 1.41
CA THR A 99 -0.93 15.66 0.01
C THR A 99 -2.15 15.54 -0.93
N PHE A 100 -3.02 14.56 -0.72
CA PHE A 100 -4.14 14.27 -1.65
C PHE A 100 -5.53 14.49 -1.07
N GLY A 101 -5.67 14.58 0.26
CA GLY A 101 -6.98 14.50 0.90
C GLY A 101 -7.67 13.15 0.70
N ARG A 102 -8.73 12.89 1.48
CA ARG A 102 -9.46 11.59 1.49
C ARG A 102 -10.10 11.19 0.15
N ARG A 103 -10.38 12.15 -0.74
CA ARG A 103 -11.08 11.91 -2.02
C ARG A 103 -10.17 11.89 -3.24
N ASN A 104 -9.09 12.67 -3.27
CA ASN A 104 -8.31 12.79 -4.51
C ASN A 104 -7.24 11.70 -4.66
N PHE A 105 -6.85 11.01 -3.57
CA PHE A 105 -5.87 9.92 -3.66
C PHE A 105 -6.33 8.82 -4.61
N PHE A 106 -7.56 8.31 -4.44
CA PHE A 106 -8.08 7.25 -5.31
C PHE A 106 -8.29 7.73 -6.74
N THR A 107 -8.80 8.95 -6.92
CA THR A 107 -8.96 9.56 -8.25
C THR A 107 -7.63 9.66 -9.00
N MET A 108 -6.55 10.06 -8.32
CA MET A 108 -5.21 10.10 -8.92
C MET A 108 -4.58 8.73 -9.13
N ALA A 109 -4.83 7.77 -8.24
CA ALA A 109 -4.35 6.40 -8.42
C ALA A 109 -4.87 5.75 -9.71
N PHE A 110 -6.12 6.05 -10.10
CA PHE A 110 -6.68 5.61 -11.39
C PHE A 110 -6.13 6.38 -12.59
N TRP A 111 -5.66 7.61 -12.40
CA TRP A 111 -5.25 8.49 -13.51
C TRP A 111 -3.75 8.39 -13.85
N PHE A 112 -2.88 8.08 -12.88
CA PHE A 112 -1.44 7.92 -13.12
C PHE A 112 -1.02 6.55 -13.66
N ASN A 113 -1.94 5.57 -13.74
CA ASN A 113 -1.68 4.24 -14.30
C ASN A 113 -1.45 4.34 -15.82
#